data_AF-U6D3Z5-F1
#
_entry.id   AF-U6D3Z5-F1
#
_cell.length_a   1.000
_cell.length_b   1.000
_cell.length_c   1.000
_cell.angle_alpha   90.00
_cell.angle_beta   90.00
_cell.angle_gamma   90.00
#
_symmetry.space_group_name_H-M   'P 1'
#
loop_
_entity.id
_entity.type
_entity.pdbx_description
1 polymer ?
#
loop_
_entity_poly.entity_id
_entity_poly.type
_entity_poly.pdbx_seq_one_letter_code
_entity_poly.pdbx_strand_id
1 'polypeptide(L)'
;QSWNLWVEASKLPGKDGTELDESFKEFGKNREVMGLCREDMPIFGLCPAHDDFYLVVCNDCNQVVKPQAFQSHYERRHSSS
;
A
#
# COMPACT_ATOMS: atom_id res chain seq x y z
N GLN A 1 11.52 -8.42 -13.82
CA GLN A 1 10.47 -9.36 -14.30
C GLN A 1 9.14 -8.63 -14.32
N SER A 2 8.33 -8.76 -15.39
CA SER A 2 7.05 -8.03 -15.54
C SER A 2 5.86 -8.81 -14.99
N TRP A 3 4.90 -8.10 -14.39
CA TRP A 3 3.68 -8.65 -13.80
C TRP A 3 2.87 -9.58 -14.72
N ASN A 4 2.86 -9.32 -16.04
CA ASN A 4 2.14 -10.14 -17.01
C ASN A 4 2.60 -11.62 -17.04
N LEU A 5 3.88 -11.90 -16.81
CA LEU A 5 4.40 -13.28 -16.83
C LEU A 5 3.88 -14.12 -15.66
N TRP A 6 3.58 -13.48 -14.53
CA TRP A 6 3.00 -14.15 -13.36
C TRP A 6 1.53 -14.51 -13.56
N VAL A 7 0.77 -13.62 -14.21
CA VAL A 7 -0.65 -13.86 -14.52
C VAL A 7 -0.82 -15.02 -15.50
N GLU A 8 0.02 -15.07 -16.54
CA GLU A 8 -0.01 -16.17 -17.50
C GLU A 8 0.39 -17.51 -16.86
N ALA A 9 1.38 -17.51 -15.97
CA ALA A 9 1.78 -18.71 -15.22
C ALA A 9 0.70 -19.22 -14.24
N SER A 10 -0.22 -18.34 -13.80
CA SER A 10 -1.29 -18.70 -12.86
C SER A 10 -2.50 -19.38 -13.51
N LYS A 11 -2.60 -19.36 -14.84
CA LYS A 11 -3.66 -20.05 -15.59
C LYS A 11 -3.29 -21.54 -15.74
N LEU A 12 -3.53 -22.32 -14.68
CA LEU A 12 -3.40 -23.78 -14.73
C LEU A 12 -4.48 -24.40 -15.66
N PRO A 13 -4.18 -25.48 -16.40
CA PRO A 13 -5.12 -26.10 -17.32
C PRO A 13 -6.26 -26.76 -16.54
N GLY A 14 -7.50 -26.43 -16.91
CA GLY A 14 -8.72 -27.04 -16.39
C GLY A 14 -8.67 -28.55 -16.59
N LYS A 15 -8.70 -29.28 -15.47
CA LYS A 15 -8.77 -30.74 -15.48
C LYS A 15 -10.25 -31.13 -15.67
N ASP A 16 -10.55 -31.49 -16.90
CA ASP A 16 -11.79 -32.14 -17.32
C ASP A 16 -12.03 -33.43 -16.51
N GLY A 17 -13.29 -33.65 -16.09
CA GLY A 17 -13.87 -34.91 -15.62
C GLY A 17 -13.23 -35.58 -14.40
N THR A 18 -13.96 -35.64 -13.29
CA THR A 18 -14.41 -36.88 -12.61
C THR A 18 -15.00 -36.51 -11.24
N GLU A 19 -16.31 -36.70 -11.16
CA GLU A 19 -17.17 -36.96 -10.02
C GLU A 19 -16.46 -37.19 -8.67
N LEU A 20 -16.68 -36.31 -7.69
CA LEU A 20 -16.58 -36.70 -6.29
C LEU A 20 -17.56 -35.86 -5.46
N ASP A 21 -18.69 -36.51 -5.20
CA ASP A 21 -19.56 -36.24 -4.06
C ASP A 21 -18.77 -36.38 -2.74
N GLU A 22 -19.28 -35.71 -1.72
CA GLU A 22 -18.82 -35.71 -0.34
C GLU A 22 -17.45 -35.07 -0.07
N SER A 23 -17.51 -33.84 0.42
CA SER A 23 -16.94 -33.47 1.72
C SER A 23 -16.66 -31.98 1.73
N PHE A 24 -17.56 -31.24 2.36
CA PHE A 24 -17.39 -29.84 2.74
C PHE A 24 -16.32 -29.65 3.85
N LYS A 25 -15.30 -30.51 3.87
CA LYS A 25 -14.32 -30.63 4.94
C LYS A 25 -12.93 -30.65 4.31
N GLU A 26 -12.07 -29.79 4.83
CA GLU A 26 -10.63 -29.72 4.54
C GLU A 26 -10.19 -28.90 3.31
N PHE A 27 -10.65 -27.63 3.19
CA PHE A 27 -9.83 -26.58 2.53
C PHE A 27 -8.87 -25.90 3.50
N GLY A 28 -8.53 -26.57 4.61
CA GLY A 28 -7.58 -26.12 5.62
C GLY A 28 -6.20 -26.69 5.37
N LYS A 29 -5.56 -26.36 4.23
CA LYS A 29 -4.14 -26.62 3.96
C LYS A 29 -3.75 -25.93 2.65
N ASN A 30 -3.68 -24.61 2.65
CA ASN A 30 -2.62 -23.83 2.02
C ASN A 30 -3.01 -22.35 1.99
N ARG A 31 -1.99 -21.52 2.27
CA ARG A 31 -1.98 -20.06 2.21
C ARG A 31 -2.41 -19.41 3.53
N GLU A 32 -1.42 -18.93 4.26
CA GLU A 32 -1.54 -17.94 5.32
C GLU A 32 -2.12 -16.65 4.71
N VAL A 33 -3.39 -16.65 4.33
CA VAL A 33 -4.09 -15.42 3.94
C VAL A 33 -4.49 -14.77 5.25
N MET A 34 -3.76 -13.73 5.65
CA MET A 34 -4.22 -12.82 6.69
C MET A 34 -5.51 -12.17 6.20
N GLY A 35 -6.63 -12.60 6.75
CA GLY A 35 -7.91 -11.92 6.58
C GLY A 35 -7.84 -10.53 7.23
N LEU A 36 -8.50 -9.56 6.60
CA LEU A 36 -8.69 -8.24 7.20
C LEU A 36 -9.76 -8.30 8.31
N CYS A 37 -9.56 -7.51 9.36
CA CYS A 37 -10.55 -7.29 10.41
C CYS A 37 -11.84 -6.69 9.83
N ARG A 38 -12.99 -6.91 10.46
CA ARG A 38 -14.29 -6.40 9.96
C ARG A 38 -14.31 -4.88 9.92
N GLU A 39 -13.58 -4.26 10.84
CA GLU A 39 -13.43 -2.81 11.00
C GLU A 39 -12.69 -2.19 9.82
N ASP A 40 -11.76 -2.94 9.22
CA ASP A 40 -10.91 -2.49 8.11
C ASP A 40 -11.45 -2.93 6.73
N MET A 41 -12.51 -3.75 6.69
CA MET A 41 -13.15 -4.17 5.45
C MET A 41 -13.63 -3.00 4.57
N PRO A 42 -14.20 -1.90 5.12
CA PRO A 42 -14.66 -0.77 4.31
C PRO A 42 -13.53 -0.02 3.58
N ILE A 43 -12.29 -0.12 4.06
CA ILE A 43 -11.13 0.55 3.47
C ILE A 43 -10.31 -0.36 2.55
N PHE A 44 -10.72 -1.62 2.39
CA PHE A 44 -10.03 -2.56 1.52
C PHE A 44 -10.06 -2.10 0.06
N GLY A 45 -8.88 -1.93 -0.53
CA GLY A 45 -8.74 -1.46 -1.91
C GLY A 45 -8.97 0.04 -2.10
N LEU A 46 -9.25 0.80 -1.03
CA LEU A 46 -9.19 2.26 -1.10
C LEU A 46 -7.73 2.68 -1.22
N CYS A 47 -7.42 3.32 -2.34
CA CYS A 47 -6.17 4.06 -2.47
C CYS A 47 -6.30 5.31 -1.57
N PRO A 48 -5.37 5.53 -0.61
CA PRO A 48 -5.35 6.78 0.14
C PRO A 48 -5.38 7.97 -0.80
N ALA A 49 -5.97 9.08 -0.34
CA ALA A 49 -5.93 10.32 -1.13
C ALA A 49 -4.48 10.63 -1.52
N HIS A 50 -4.24 10.87 -2.81
CA HIS A 50 -2.97 11.40 -3.27
C HIS A 50 -2.92 12.86 -2.84
N ASP A 51 -2.18 13.14 -1.77
CA ASP A 51 -1.87 14.51 -1.41
C ASP A 51 -0.80 15.06 -2.35
N ASP A 52 -1.05 16.22 -2.93
CA ASP A 52 -0.01 16.98 -3.65
C ASP A 52 1.09 17.37 -2.66
N PHE A 53 2.31 16.89 -2.88
CA PHE A 53 3.44 17.28 -2.05
C PHE A 53 4.08 18.55 -2.62
N TYR A 54 4.12 19.60 -1.80
CA TYR A 54 4.85 20.82 -2.10
C TYR A 54 5.89 21.09 -1.03
N LEU A 55 7.00 21.69 -1.45
CA LEU A 55 8.11 22.09 -0.60
C LEU A 55 8.28 23.59 -0.71
N VAL A 56 8.78 24.21 0.35
CA VAL A 56 9.07 25.64 0.40
C VAL A 56 10.57 25.87 0.53
N VAL A 57 11.07 26.93 -0.08
CA VAL A 57 12.47 27.34 0.03
C VAL A 57 12.57 28.45 1.07
N CYS A 58 13.44 28.27 2.07
CA CYS A 58 13.78 29.34 3.00
C CYS A 58 14.61 30.41 2.31
N ASN A 59 14.20 31.68 2.37
CA ASN A 59 14.91 32.77 1.70
C ASN A 59 16.28 33.08 2.34
N ASP A 60 16.45 32.82 3.63
CA ASP A 60 17.65 33.22 4.38
C ASP A 60 18.81 32.22 4.22
N CYS A 61 18.49 30.94 3.98
CA CYS A 61 19.49 29.89 3.82
C CYS A 61 19.30 29.00 2.59
N ASN A 62 18.30 29.27 1.75
CA ASN A 62 17.95 28.51 0.55
C ASN A 62 17.67 27.01 0.78
N GLN A 63 17.39 26.62 2.04
CA GLN A 63 17.05 25.23 2.36
C GLN A 63 15.61 24.92 1.97
N VAL A 64 15.43 23.77 1.32
CA VAL A 64 14.11 23.24 0.97
C VAL A 64 13.55 22.49 2.18
N VAL A 65 12.38 22.89 2.65
CA VAL A 65 11.71 22.27 3.80
C VAL A 65 10.24 22.01 3.54
N LYS A 66 9.64 21.10 4.32
CA LYS A 66 8.20 20.89 4.30
C LYS A 66 7.49 22.12 4.87
N PRO A 67 6.37 22.57 4.28
CA PRO A 67 5.59 23.70 4.80
C PRO A 67 5.26 23.56 6.29
N GLN A 68 4.87 22.36 6.73
CA GLN A 68 4.52 22.05 8.13
C GLN A 68 5.71 22.18 9.10
N ALA A 69 6.94 22.15 8.59
CA ALA A 69 8.17 22.25 9.38
C ALA A 69 8.85 23.63 9.26
N PHE A 70 8.32 24.56 8.44
CA PHE A 70 8.98 25.83 8.14
C PHE A 70 9.13 26.72 9.38
N GLN A 71 8.10 26.82 10.22
CA GLN A 71 8.16 27.62 11.45
C GLN A 71 9.29 27.13 12.38
N SER A 72 9.33 25.82 12.66
CA SER A 72 10.38 25.25 13.50
C SER A 72 11.77 25.39 12.87
N HIS A 73 11.88 25.29 11.55
CA HIS A 73 13.11 25.60 10.83
C HIS A 73 13.57 27.03 11.09
N TYR A 74 12.67 28.00 10.95
CA TYR A 74 12.99 29.42 11.14
C TYR A 74 13.41 29.70 12.58
N GLU A 75 12.64 29.23 13.56
CA GLU A 75 12.95 29.39 14.99
C GLU A 75 14.29 28.75 15.39
N ARG A 76 14.67 27.62 14.79
CA ARG A 76 15.93 26.94 15.17
C ARG A 76 17.16 27.47 14.44
N ARG A 77 17.01 27.94 13.21
CA ARG A 77 18.14 28.34 12.34
C ARG A 77 18.30 29.86 12.23
N HIS A 78 17.22 30.62 12.44
CA HIS A 78 17.14 32.05 12.14
C HIS A 78 16.53 32.90 13.27
N SER A 79 16.19 32.32 14.44
CA SER A 79 15.60 33.08 15.56
C SER A 79 16.45 34.22 16.12
N SER A 80 17.74 34.25 15.78
CA SER A 80 18.67 35.30 16.22
C SER A 80 18.93 36.37 15.15
N SER A 81 18.20 36.34 14.03
CA SER A 81 18.41 37.26 12.91
C SER A 81 17.52 38.50 12.96
#